data_AF-A0A7S0VEF1-F1
#
_entry.id   AF-A0A7S0VEF1-F1
#
_cell.length_a   1.000
_cell.length_b   1.000
_cell.length_c   1.000
_cell.angle_alpha   90.00
_cell.angle_beta   90.00
_cell.angle_gamma   90.00
#
_symmetry.space_group_name_H-M   'P 1'
#
loop_
_entity.id
_entity.type
_entity.pdbx_description
1 polymer ?
#
loop_
_entity_poly.entity_id
_entity_poly.type
_entity_poly.pdbx_seq_one_letter_code
_entity_poly.pdbx_strand_id
1 'polypeptide(L)'
;MDEVNKRKRVDNVSSALDLVDLLYKLKTTKRTGWVLKGVKEPESIADHMYRMSIMAMLACETERREGKDEASDSDSSVQKSLDANRCIKMALVHDLGESIVGDFTPHCKVSKDEKYRLERDAMAKIRCMIEGAVGEGEGLGSEVEELWLEYEEGKSPEALLVKDLDKIEMIAQAYEYENDQDHVDLEDFFQSTSGKFVTITGKKWAEEIVRRRIAVLKKRAQLKKEALNGQEQEEGQIPQDEMASSAKRLRSEKE
;
A
#
# COMPACT_ATOMS: atom_id res chain seq x y z
N MET A 1 -49.63 0.16 10.58
CA MET A 1 -48.60 0.70 9.65
C MET A 1 -47.37 1.18 10.42
N ASP A 2 -47.53 1.73 11.64
CA ASP A 2 -46.42 2.28 12.42
C ASP A 2 -45.47 1.27 13.06
N GLU A 3 -45.95 0.12 13.55
CA GLU A 3 -45.07 -0.88 14.18
C GLU A 3 -44.15 -1.59 13.17
N VAL A 4 -44.64 -1.87 11.95
CA VAL A 4 -43.85 -2.48 10.88
C VAL A 4 -42.75 -1.54 10.41
N ASN A 5 -43.07 -0.26 10.22
CA ASN A 5 -42.08 0.77 9.85
C ASN A 5 -41.07 1.01 10.98
N LYS A 6 -41.50 0.96 12.24
CA LYS A 6 -40.61 1.06 13.40
C LYS A 6 -39.68 -0.13 13.50
N ARG A 7 -40.19 -1.36 13.30
CA ARG A 7 -39.38 -2.59 13.29
C ARG A 7 -38.37 -2.60 12.15
N LYS A 8 -38.81 -2.29 10.92
CA LYS A 8 -37.92 -2.15 9.76
C LYS A 8 -36.81 -1.12 10.02
N ARG A 9 -37.14 0.03 10.62
CA ARG A 9 -36.12 1.03 10.99
C ARG A 9 -35.11 0.51 12.03
N VAL A 10 -35.56 -0.25 13.03
CA VAL A 10 -34.66 -0.87 14.02
C VAL A 10 -33.75 -1.90 13.36
N ASP A 11 -34.30 -2.72 12.46
CA ASP A 11 -33.55 -3.74 11.71
C ASP A 11 -32.50 -3.09 10.79
N ASN A 12 -32.82 -1.95 10.17
CA ASN A 12 -31.88 -1.14 9.39
C ASN A 12 -30.72 -0.60 10.24
N VAL A 13 -30.99 -0.09 11.45
CA VAL A 13 -29.94 0.42 12.34
C VAL A 13 -29.03 -0.73 12.80
N SER A 14 -29.59 -1.90 13.13
CA SER A 14 -28.79 -3.07 13.50
C SER A 14 -27.85 -3.47 12.36
N SER A 15 -28.38 -3.59 11.13
CA SER A 15 -27.59 -3.98 9.97
C SER A 15 -26.46 -2.98 9.66
N ALA A 16 -26.72 -1.69 9.86
CA ALA A 16 -25.70 -0.65 9.71
C ALA A 16 -24.57 -0.81 10.74
N LEU A 17 -24.90 -1.10 11.99
CA LEU A 17 -23.91 -1.31 13.05
C LEU A 17 -23.16 -2.64 12.87
N ASP A 18 -23.82 -3.70 12.42
CA ASP A 18 -23.17 -4.98 12.08
C ASP A 18 -22.11 -4.79 10.97
N LEU A 19 -22.41 -3.95 9.97
CA LEU A 19 -21.45 -3.56 8.96
C LEU A 19 -20.29 -2.77 9.57
N VAL A 20 -20.56 -1.78 10.42
CA VAL A 20 -19.51 -0.99 11.10
C VAL A 20 -18.59 -1.88 11.94
N ASP A 21 -19.15 -2.85 12.66
CA ASP A 21 -18.40 -3.82 13.44
C ASP A 21 -17.56 -4.75 12.56
N LEU A 22 -18.07 -5.14 11.39
CA LEU A 22 -17.29 -5.89 10.40
C LEU A 22 -16.10 -5.06 9.89
N LEU A 23 -16.31 -3.78 9.57
CA LEU A 23 -15.25 -2.89 9.06
C LEU A 23 -14.12 -2.65 10.07
N TYR A 24 -14.35 -2.86 11.38
CA TYR A 24 -13.28 -2.84 12.38
C TYR A 24 -12.18 -3.88 12.08
N LYS A 25 -12.50 -4.98 11.40
CA LYS A 25 -11.50 -5.97 10.97
C LYS A 25 -10.45 -5.40 10.04
N LEU A 26 -10.80 -4.44 9.18
CA LEU A 26 -9.84 -3.78 8.29
C LEU A 26 -8.85 -2.89 9.04
N LYS A 27 -9.25 -2.32 10.18
CA LYS A 27 -8.38 -1.50 11.05
C LYS A 27 -7.40 -2.34 11.87
N THR A 28 -7.75 -3.59 12.14
CA THR A 28 -6.98 -4.49 13.02
C THR A 28 -6.17 -5.53 12.27
N THR A 29 -6.57 -5.85 11.03
CA THR A 29 -5.81 -6.75 10.16
C THR A 29 -4.65 -5.99 9.55
N LYS A 30 -3.43 -6.42 9.92
CA LYS A 30 -2.19 -5.86 9.40
C LYS A 30 -1.90 -6.46 8.03
N ARG A 31 -1.41 -5.65 7.09
CA ARG A 31 -1.06 -6.15 5.76
C ARG A 31 0.01 -7.23 5.86
N THR A 32 -0.34 -8.43 5.43
CA THR A 32 0.39 -9.67 5.67
C THR A 32 1.78 -9.62 5.05
N GLY A 33 1.95 -8.95 3.91
CA GLY A 33 3.26 -8.77 3.27
C GLY A 33 4.31 -8.14 4.20
N TRP A 34 3.93 -7.10 4.94
CA TRP A 34 4.81 -6.40 5.88
C TRP A 34 5.10 -7.25 7.13
N VAL A 35 4.07 -7.94 7.63
CA VAL A 35 4.21 -8.86 8.78
C VAL A 35 5.23 -9.95 8.47
N LEU A 36 5.14 -10.57 7.29
CA LEU A 36 6.07 -11.62 6.86
C LEU A 36 7.52 -11.13 6.70
N LYS A 37 7.70 -9.82 6.47
CA LYS A 37 9.02 -9.19 6.32
C LYS A 37 9.58 -8.65 7.63
N GLY A 38 8.87 -8.84 8.75
CA GLY A 38 9.33 -8.39 10.07
C GLY A 38 9.33 -6.86 10.22
N VAL A 39 8.50 -6.16 9.46
CA VAL A 39 8.24 -4.73 9.65
C VAL A 39 7.59 -4.53 11.03
N LYS A 40 8.10 -3.59 11.81
CA LYS A 40 7.51 -3.20 13.10
C LYS A 40 6.33 -2.26 12.85
N GLU A 41 5.25 -2.45 13.62
CA GLU A 41 4.01 -1.67 13.48
C GLU A 41 3.54 -1.52 12.02
N PRO A 42 3.31 -2.65 11.32
CA PRO A 42 2.84 -2.59 9.94
C PRO A 42 1.48 -1.89 9.87
N GLU A 43 1.20 -1.28 8.72
CA GLU A 43 -0.08 -0.65 8.43
C GLU A 43 -1.22 -1.68 8.44
N SER A 44 -2.43 -1.20 8.65
CA SER A 44 -3.65 -1.98 8.46
C SER A 44 -4.16 -1.88 7.01
N ILE A 45 -5.06 -2.78 6.61
CA ILE A 45 -5.72 -2.71 5.29
C ILE A 45 -6.47 -1.38 5.13
N ALA A 46 -7.06 -0.86 6.22
CA ALA A 46 -7.73 0.44 6.20
C ALA A 46 -6.78 1.62 5.93
N ASP A 47 -5.53 1.57 6.41
CA ASP A 47 -4.52 2.62 6.16
C ASP A 47 -4.17 2.66 4.66
N HIS A 48 -3.93 1.49 4.08
CA HIS A 48 -3.67 1.29 2.65
C HIS A 48 -4.79 1.88 1.77
N MET A 49 -6.04 1.45 1.99
CA MET A 49 -7.20 1.93 1.21
C MET A 49 -7.45 3.43 1.40
N TYR A 50 -7.22 3.98 2.60
CA TYR A 50 -7.33 5.41 2.84
C TYR A 50 -6.33 6.19 1.98
N ARG A 51 -5.05 5.80 2.00
CA ARG A 51 -4.02 6.50 1.24
C ARG A 51 -4.25 6.38 -0.27
N MET A 52 -4.67 5.21 -0.75
CA MET A 52 -5.08 5.02 -2.15
C MET A 52 -6.21 5.96 -2.57
N SER A 53 -7.19 6.20 -1.69
CA SER A 53 -8.32 7.09 -1.98
C SER A 53 -7.87 8.54 -2.19
N ILE A 54 -6.92 9.01 -1.38
CA ILE A 54 -6.29 10.33 -1.57
C ILE A 54 -5.44 10.36 -2.84
N MET A 55 -4.70 9.28 -3.13
CA MET A 55 -3.94 9.15 -4.37
C MET A 55 -4.83 9.21 -5.61
N ALA A 56 -6.00 8.56 -5.58
CA ALA A 56 -6.99 8.61 -6.66
C ALA A 56 -7.50 10.04 -6.93
N MET A 57 -7.78 10.80 -5.87
CA MET A 57 -8.14 12.23 -6.00
C MET A 57 -7.06 13.02 -6.74
N LEU A 58 -5.80 12.84 -6.35
CA LEU A 58 -4.65 13.57 -6.93
C LEU A 58 -4.35 13.15 -8.37
N ALA A 59 -4.38 11.84 -8.65
CA ALA A 59 -4.11 11.28 -9.96
C ALA A 59 -5.16 11.75 -10.98
N CYS A 60 -6.45 11.63 -10.66
CA CYS A 60 -7.52 12.06 -11.56
C CYS A 60 -7.48 13.57 -11.82
N GLU A 61 -7.22 14.40 -10.80
CA GLU A 61 -7.10 15.85 -11.00
C GLU A 61 -5.88 16.23 -11.84
N THR A 62 -4.77 15.50 -11.70
CA THR A 62 -3.55 15.72 -12.51
C THR A 62 -3.81 15.38 -13.98
N GLU A 63 -4.40 14.21 -14.27
CA GLU A 63 -4.74 13.84 -15.65
C GLU A 63 -5.76 14.82 -16.28
N ARG A 64 -6.73 15.28 -15.49
CA ARG A 64 -7.72 16.27 -15.94
C ARG A 64 -7.09 17.63 -16.25
N ARG A 65 -5.93 17.97 -15.66
CA ARG A 65 -5.19 19.21 -15.96
C ARG A 65 -4.29 19.03 -17.17
N GLU A 66 -3.46 17.98 -17.19
CA GLU A 66 -2.58 17.67 -18.32
C GLU A 66 -3.39 17.52 -19.62
N GLY A 67 -4.54 16.82 -19.58
CA GLY A 67 -5.41 16.65 -20.75
C GLY A 67 -6.12 17.92 -21.24
N LYS A 68 -6.24 18.97 -20.40
CA LYS A 68 -6.74 20.28 -20.85
C LYS A 68 -5.68 21.11 -21.55
N ASP A 69 -4.43 20.95 -21.13
CA ASP A 69 -3.28 21.65 -21.71
C ASP A 69 -2.91 21.05 -23.09
N GLU A 70 -3.20 19.77 -23.34
CA GLU A 70 -2.99 19.11 -24.65
C GLU A 70 -4.14 19.31 -25.64
N ALA A 71 -5.38 19.49 -25.17
CA ALA A 71 -6.56 19.64 -26.03
C ALA A 71 -6.71 21.04 -26.67
N SER A 72 -5.75 21.95 -26.48
CA SER A 72 -5.74 23.26 -27.15
C SER A 72 -5.37 23.20 -28.63
N ASP A 73 -4.79 22.09 -29.11
CA ASP A 73 -4.41 21.88 -30.51
C ASP A 73 -5.18 20.73 -31.17
N SER A 74 -6.39 21.05 -31.63
CA SER A 74 -7.14 20.37 -32.71
C SER A 74 -7.56 18.89 -32.56
N ASP A 75 -8.83 18.69 -32.91
CA ASP A 75 -9.54 17.42 -33.21
C ASP A 75 -10.10 16.64 -32.03
N SER A 76 -11.41 16.81 -31.87
CA SER A 76 -12.27 16.31 -30.80
C SER A 76 -12.51 14.81 -30.93
N SER A 77 -11.52 14.00 -30.56
CA SER A 77 -11.82 12.70 -29.96
C SER A 77 -12.05 12.94 -28.46
N VAL A 78 -13.28 12.71 -28.00
CA VAL A 78 -13.66 12.89 -26.59
C VAL A 78 -12.90 11.84 -25.78
N GLN A 79 -11.67 12.15 -25.36
CA GLN A 79 -11.00 11.40 -24.32
C GLN A 79 -11.85 11.57 -23.06
N LYS A 80 -12.64 10.55 -22.74
CA LYS A 80 -13.49 10.55 -21.57
C LYS A 80 -12.59 10.70 -20.35
N SER A 81 -12.66 11.86 -19.70
CA SER A 81 -11.96 12.12 -18.44
C SER A 81 -12.34 11.03 -17.43
N LEU A 82 -11.36 10.55 -16.68
CA LEU A 82 -11.59 9.62 -15.57
C LEU A 82 -12.63 10.18 -14.59
N ASP A 83 -13.50 9.31 -14.10
CA ASP A 83 -14.39 9.64 -12.98
C ASP A 83 -13.66 9.50 -11.64
N ALA A 84 -13.23 10.64 -11.09
CA ALA A 84 -12.52 10.69 -9.81
C ALA A 84 -13.33 10.06 -8.66
N ASN A 85 -14.65 10.30 -8.60
CA ASN A 85 -15.49 9.73 -7.55
C ASN A 85 -15.55 8.21 -7.66
N ARG A 86 -15.61 7.69 -8.89
CA ARG A 86 -15.58 6.25 -9.13
C ARG A 86 -14.24 5.64 -8.70
N CYS A 87 -13.10 6.25 -9.05
CA CYS A 87 -11.79 5.80 -8.59
C CYS A 87 -11.64 5.82 -7.07
N ILE A 88 -12.11 6.88 -6.40
CA ILE A 88 -12.07 7.00 -4.93
C ILE A 88 -12.92 5.92 -4.28
N LYS A 89 -14.16 5.74 -4.73
CA LYS A 89 -15.05 4.69 -4.19
C LYS A 89 -14.45 3.30 -4.44
N MET A 90 -13.89 3.04 -5.62
CA MET A 90 -13.23 1.77 -5.94
C MET A 90 -12.04 1.51 -5.02
N ALA A 91 -11.17 2.51 -4.78
CA ALA A 91 -10.06 2.41 -3.84
C ALA A 91 -10.53 2.07 -2.41
N LEU A 92 -11.67 2.63 -1.97
CA LEU A 92 -12.26 2.34 -0.65
C LEU A 92 -12.87 0.94 -0.51
N VAL A 93 -13.22 0.27 -1.62
CA VAL A 93 -13.96 -1.01 -1.56
C VAL A 93 -13.22 -2.21 -2.15
N HIS A 94 -12.11 -2.01 -2.85
CA HIS A 94 -11.43 -3.11 -3.55
C HIS A 94 -10.96 -4.24 -2.62
N ASP A 95 -10.49 -3.91 -1.41
CA ASP A 95 -10.08 -4.88 -0.38
C ASP A 95 -11.16 -5.04 0.74
N LEU A 96 -12.39 -4.61 0.50
CA LEU A 96 -13.46 -4.68 1.51
C LEU A 96 -13.77 -6.12 1.95
N GLY A 97 -13.64 -7.08 1.03
CA GLY A 97 -13.81 -8.51 1.29
C GLY A 97 -12.80 -9.07 2.31
N GLU A 98 -11.62 -8.45 2.45
CA GLU A 98 -10.59 -8.87 3.40
C GLU A 98 -11.03 -8.70 4.87
N SER A 99 -12.08 -7.92 5.13
CA SER A 99 -12.75 -7.86 6.44
C SER A 99 -13.31 -9.22 6.90
N ILE A 100 -13.55 -10.14 5.95
CA ILE A 100 -14.06 -11.49 6.20
C ILE A 100 -12.97 -12.55 5.96
N VAL A 101 -12.25 -12.46 4.84
CA VAL A 101 -11.33 -13.53 4.40
C VAL A 101 -9.88 -13.34 4.88
N GLY A 102 -9.52 -12.13 5.33
CA GLY A 102 -8.15 -11.73 5.65
C GLY A 102 -7.32 -11.36 4.41
N ASP A 103 -6.16 -10.74 4.63
CA ASP A 103 -5.24 -10.33 3.55
C ASP A 103 -4.45 -11.54 3.01
N PHE A 104 -4.87 -12.04 1.84
CA PHE A 104 -4.23 -13.14 1.15
C PHE A 104 -2.97 -12.69 0.39
N THR A 105 -1.84 -13.31 0.71
CA THR A 105 -0.57 -13.08 -0.01
C THR A 105 -0.23 -14.25 -0.93
N PRO A 106 0.74 -14.07 -1.86
CA PRO A 106 1.28 -15.17 -2.65
C PRO A 106 1.82 -16.35 -1.81
N HIS A 107 2.15 -16.13 -0.54
CA HIS A 107 2.64 -17.16 0.38
C HIS A 107 1.51 -18.04 0.98
N CYS A 108 0.25 -17.60 0.90
CA CYS A 108 -0.91 -18.31 1.47
C CYS A 108 -1.30 -19.59 0.71
N LYS A 109 -0.66 -19.89 -0.44
CA LYS A 109 -0.94 -21.07 -1.30
C LYS A 109 -2.42 -21.22 -1.71
N VAL A 110 -3.17 -20.13 -1.71
CA VAL A 110 -4.54 -20.07 -2.25
C VAL A 110 -4.43 -19.79 -3.75
N SER A 111 -5.16 -20.54 -4.57
CA SER A 111 -5.18 -20.29 -6.02
C SER A 111 -5.89 -18.97 -6.32
N LYS A 112 -5.62 -18.37 -7.49
CA LYS A 112 -6.31 -17.15 -7.90
C LYS A 112 -7.83 -17.32 -7.95
N ASP A 113 -8.30 -18.45 -8.49
CA ASP A 113 -9.73 -18.74 -8.62
C ASP A 113 -10.39 -18.92 -7.24
N GLU A 114 -9.69 -19.56 -6.29
CA GLU A 114 -10.21 -19.73 -4.94
C GLU A 114 -10.21 -18.42 -4.16
N LYS A 115 -9.15 -17.59 -4.29
CA LYS A 115 -9.11 -16.24 -3.73
C LYS A 115 -10.30 -15.43 -4.23
N TYR A 116 -10.50 -15.38 -5.55
CA TYR A 116 -11.60 -14.67 -6.17
C TYR A 116 -12.97 -15.18 -5.69
N ARG A 117 -13.16 -16.50 -5.59
CA ARG A 117 -14.40 -17.08 -5.08
C ARG A 117 -14.67 -16.67 -3.63
N LEU A 118 -13.68 -16.76 -2.76
CA LEU A 118 -13.80 -16.40 -1.34
C LEU A 118 -14.11 -14.91 -1.16
N GLU A 119 -13.42 -14.04 -1.90
CA GLU A 119 -13.65 -12.59 -1.85
C GLU A 119 -15.01 -12.21 -2.43
N ARG A 120 -15.45 -12.87 -3.51
CA ARG A 120 -16.80 -12.67 -4.06
C ARG A 120 -17.89 -13.07 -3.06
N ASP A 121 -17.73 -14.21 -2.38
CA ASP A 121 -18.68 -14.66 -1.36
C ASP A 121 -18.71 -13.68 -0.16
N ALA A 122 -17.56 -13.10 0.19
CA ALA A 122 -17.46 -12.03 1.20
C ALA A 122 -18.17 -10.75 0.75
N MET A 123 -17.96 -10.30 -0.48
CA MET A 123 -18.62 -9.12 -1.05
C MET A 123 -20.13 -9.28 -1.14
N ALA A 124 -20.63 -10.47 -1.50
CA ALA A 124 -22.07 -10.76 -1.50
C ALA A 124 -22.67 -10.62 -0.09
N LYS A 125 -21.95 -11.05 0.96
CA LYS A 125 -22.38 -10.86 2.35
C LYS A 125 -22.40 -9.38 2.75
N ILE A 126 -21.37 -8.63 2.37
CA ILE A 126 -21.28 -7.19 2.64
C ILE A 126 -22.41 -6.43 1.92
N ARG A 127 -22.69 -6.78 0.66
CA ARG A 127 -23.83 -6.27 -0.10
C ARG A 127 -25.15 -6.47 0.65
N CYS A 128 -25.42 -7.68 1.16
CA CYS A 128 -26.63 -7.93 1.95
C CYS A 128 -26.69 -7.10 3.24
N MET A 129 -25.55 -6.88 3.92
CA MET A 129 -25.50 -6.00 5.10
C MET A 129 -25.82 -4.54 4.74
N ILE A 130 -25.27 -4.04 3.63
CA ILE A 130 -25.56 -2.70 3.12
C ILE A 130 -27.05 -2.57 2.78
N GLU A 131 -27.62 -3.53 2.05
CA GLU A 131 -29.04 -3.53 1.69
C GLU A 131 -29.94 -3.62 2.92
N GLY A 132 -29.56 -4.42 3.93
CA GLY A 132 -30.25 -4.44 5.23
C GLY A 132 -30.20 -3.08 5.93
N ALA A 133 -29.08 -2.35 5.81
CA ALA A 133 -28.88 -1.06 6.45
C ALA A 133 -29.68 0.08 5.79
N VAL A 134 -29.67 0.16 4.45
CA VAL A 134 -30.27 1.29 3.72
C VAL A 134 -31.58 0.96 3.00
N GLY A 135 -31.84 -0.32 2.72
CA GLY A 135 -33.02 -0.81 2.00
C GLY A 135 -32.68 -1.48 0.66
N GLU A 136 -33.29 -2.64 0.40
CA GLU A 136 -33.26 -3.37 -0.88
C GLU A 136 -33.94 -2.53 -1.99
N GLY A 137 -33.19 -1.65 -2.63
CA GLY A 137 -33.70 -0.75 -3.68
C GLY A 137 -32.95 0.58 -3.82
N GLU A 138 -32.15 0.96 -2.80
CA GLU A 138 -31.34 2.19 -2.84
C GLU A 138 -30.10 2.08 -3.73
N GLY A 139 -29.76 0.86 -4.20
CA GLY A 139 -28.68 0.63 -5.15
C GLY A 139 -27.27 0.66 -4.57
N LEU A 140 -27.05 1.14 -3.34
CA LEU A 140 -25.71 1.25 -2.74
C LEU A 140 -24.99 -0.10 -2.63
N GLY A 141 -25.69 -1.17 -2.22
CA GLY A 141 -25.10 -2.51 -2.12
C GLY A 141 -24.61 -3.02 -3.48
N SER A 142 -25.41 -2.82 -4.53
CA SER A 142 -25.04 -3.17 -5.90
C SER A 142 -23.89 -2.29 -6.42
N GLU A 143 -23.89 -0.98 -6.15
CA GLU A 143 -22.78 -0.09 -6.54
C GLU A 143 -21.45 -0.57 -5.95
N VAL A 144 -21.42 -0.96 -4.67
CA VAL A 144 -20.21 -1.47 -3.99
C VAL A 144 -19.73 -2.78 -4.61
N GLU A 145 -20.65 -3.72 -4.89
CA GLU A 145 -20.30 -4.99 -5.55
C GLU A 145 -19.79 -4.76 -6.99
N GLU A 146 -20.43 -3.88 -7.76
CA GLU A 146 -20.04 -3.53 -9.13
C GLU A 146 -18.65 -2.87 -9.18
N LEU A 147 -18.34 -1.98 -8.25
CA LEU A 147 -17.01 -1.36 -8.15
C LEU A 147 -15.93 -2.40 -7.84
N TRP A 148 -16.20 -3.36 -6.96
CA TRP A 148 -15.29 -4.45 -6.66
C TRP A 148 -15.09 -5.36 -7.89
N LEU A 149 -16.18 -5.73 -8.58
CA LEU A 149 -16.10 -6.52 -9.81
C LEU A 149 -15.30 -5.80 -10.91
N GLU A 150 -15.52 -4.50 -11.09
CA GLU A 150 -14.79 -3.68 -12.05
C GLU A 150 -13.29 -3.64 -11.73
N TYR A 151 -12.94 -3.48 -10.45
CA TYR A 151 -11.56 -3.57 -10.00
C TYR A 151 -10.95 -4.93 -10.32
N GLU A 152 -11.64 -6.03 -10.01
CA GLU A 152 -11.15 -7.39 -10.28
C GLU A 152 -10.97 -7.67 -11.77
N GLU A 153 -11.90 -7.19 -12.62
CA GLU A 153 -11.78 -7.31 -14.07
C GLU A 153 -10.59 -6.52 -14.63
N GLY A 154 -10.31 -5.33 -14.08
CA GLY A 154 -9.13 -4.54 -14.42
C GLY A 154 -9.10 -4.06 -15.88
N LYS A 155 -10.24 -3.72 -16.47
CA LYS A 155 -10.37 -3.33 -17.89
C LYS A 155 -10.74 -1.88 -18.12
N SER A 156 -11.49 -1.27 -17.21
CA SER A 156 -11.88 0.15 -17.35
C SER A 156 -10.69 1.07 -17.09
N PRO A 157 -10.68 2.29 -17.65
CA PRO A 157 -9.66 3.29 -17.33
C PRO A 157 -9.53 3.54 -15.82
N GLU A 158 -10.66 3.62 -15.11
CA GLU A 158 -10.71 3.78 -13.66
C GLU A 158 -10.07 2.59 -12.92
N ALA A 159 -10.42 1.34 -13.28
CA ALA A 159 -9.84 0.16 -12.64
C ALA A 159 -8.36 -0.01 -12.94
N LEU A 160 -7.92 0.33 -14.16
CA LEU A 160 -6.51 0.34 -14.52
C LEU A 160 -5.72 1.34 -13.68
N LEU A 161 -6.26 2.55 -13.49
CA LEU A 161 -5.65 3.54 -12.60
C LEU A 161 -5.60 3.02 -11.16
N VAL A 162 -6.72 2.56 -10.60
CA VAL A 162 -6.77 2.11 -9.20
C VAL A 162 -5.86 0.91 -8.96
N LYS A 163 -5.75 -0.03 -9.91
CA LYS A 163 -4.76 -1.14 -9.83
C LYS A 163 -3.32 -0.64 -9.89
N ASP A 164 -3.02 0.42 -10.63
CA ASP A 164 -1.69 1.03 -10.57
C ASP A 164 -1.45 1.71 -9.22
N LEU A 165 -2.46 2.43 -8.70
CA LEU A 165 -2.37 3.09 -7.40
C LEU A 165 -2.17 2.11 -6.24
N ASP A 166 -2.81 0.94 -6.25
CA ASP A 166 -2.59 -0.16 -5.28
C ASP A 166 -1.09 -0.54 -5.22
N LYS A 167 -0.50 -0.82 -6.38
CA LYS A 167 0.93 -1.14 -6.48
C LYS A 167 1.83 0.03 -6.10
N ILE A 168 1.46 1.25 -6.49
CA ILE A 168 2.24 2.47 -6.17
C ILE A 168 2.26 2.70 -4.67
N GLU A 169 1.10 2.59 -4.03
CA GLU A 169 0.95 2.76 -2.59
C GLU A 169 1.83 1.74 -1.87
N MET A 170 1.80 0.47 -2.30
CA MET A 170 2.64 -0.59 -1.74
C MET A 170 4.14 -0.30 -1.86
N ILE A 171 4.64 0.16 -3.02
CA ILE A 171 6.08 0.47 -3.15
C ILE A 171 6.48 1.79 -2.48
N ALA A 172 5.54 2.74 -2.35
CA ALA A 172 5.76 3.94 -1.56
C ALA A 172 5.92 3.58 -0.08
N GLN A 173 5.04 2.70 0.44
CA GLN A 173 5.12 2.18 1.80
C GLN A 173 6.41 1.41 2.05
N ALA A 174 6.83 0.56 1.10
CA ALA A 174 8.10 -0.17 1.19
C ALA A 174 9.29 0.80 1.31
N TYR A 175 9.32 1.85 0.48
CA TYR A 175 10.35 2.89 0.56
C TYR A 175 10.36 3.60 1.92
N GLU A 176 9.19 3.93 2.47
CA GLU A 176 9.07 4.58 3.79
C GLU A 176 9.55 3.65 4.92
N TYR A 177 9.15 2.37 4.91
CA TYR A 177 9.62 1.41 5.91
C TYR A 177 11.12 1.18 5.85
N GLU A 178 11.72 1.11 4.67
CA GLU A 178 13.19 1.02 4.54
C GLU A 178 13.90 2.27 5.06
N ASN A 179 13.26 3.45 5.04
CA ASN A 179 13.83 4.67 5.60
C ASN A 179 13.73 4.71 7.13
N ASP A 180 12.60 4.23 7.66
CA ASP A 180 12.31 4.28 9.10
C ASP A 180 12.92 3.09 9.87
N GLN A 181 13.17 1.98 9.19
CA GLN A 181 13.58 0.72 9.80
C GLN A 181 14.77 0.10 9.05
N ASP A 182 15.99 0.37 9.51
CA ASP A 182 17.21 -0.09 8.84
C ASP A 182 17.39 -1.62 8.77
N HIS A 183 16.57 -2.41 9.49
CA HIS A 183 16.67 -3.87 9.55
C HIS A 183 15.84 -4.60 8.48
N VAL A 184 14.99 -3.91 7.71
CA VAL A 184 14.15 -4.55 6.69
C VAL A 184 14.74 -4.38 5.29
N ASP A 185 14.61 -5.42 4.47
CA ASP A 185 14.89 -5.40 3.03
C ASP A 185 13.59 -5.72 2.28
N LEU A 186 13.10 -4.73 1.53
CA LEU A 186 11.82 -4.77 0.84
C LEU A 186 11.99 -4.72 -0.68
N GLU A 187 13.17 -5.09 -1.20
CA GLU A 187 13.46 -5.15 -2.65
C GLU A 187 12.43 -5.99 -3.43
N ASP A 188 11.96 -7.10 -2.85
CA ASP A 188 10.99 -7.99 -3.49
C ASP A 188 9.68 -7.27 -3.89
N PHE A 189 9.26 -6.24 -3.15
CA PHE A 189 8.05 -5.46 -3.49
C PHE A 189 8.27 -4.64 -4.76
N PHE A 190 9.44 -4.04 -4.92
CA PHE A 190 9.83 -3.30 -6.13
C PHE A 190 9.98 -4.26 -7.33
N GLN A 191 10.65 -5.40 -7.14
CA GLN A 191 10.79 -6.40 -8.20
C GLN A 191 9.43 -6.98 -8.63
N SER A 192 8.53 -7.21 -7.67
CA SER A 192 7.20 -7.75 -7.95
C SER A 192 6.31 -6.81 -8.76
N THR A 193 6.58 -5.50 -8.79
CA THR A 193 5.79 -4.48 -9.48
C THR A 193 6.45 -3.97 -10.77
N SER A 194 7.73 -4.25 -10.97
CA SER A 194 8.48 -3.89 -12.17
C SER A 194 7.77 -4.33 -13.45
N GLY A 195 7.55 -3.39 -14.38
CA GLY A 195 6.88 -3.63 -15.65
C GLY A 195 5.37 -3.88 -15.58
N LYS A 196 4.72 -3.71 -14.41
CA LYS A 196 3.27 -3.97 -14.23
C LYS A 196 2.39 -2.73 -14.23
N PHE A 197 2.97 -1.54 -14.31
CA PHE A 197 2.22 -0.27 -14.36
C PHE A 197 1.70 -0.03 -15.78
N VAL A 198 0.41 0.26 -15.91
CA VAL A 198 -0.28 0.36 -17.21
C VAL A 198 -0.44 1.81 -17.64
N THR A 199 -1.02 2.62 -16.76
CA THR A 199 -1.34 4.03 -17.00
C THR A 199 -0.09 4.89 -17.08
N ILE A 200 -0.19 6.04 -17.75
CA ILE A 200 0.90 7.03 -17.82
C ILE A 200 1.22 7.56 -16.42
N THR A 201 0.19 7.90 -15.64
CA THR A 201 0.31 8.34 -14.25
C THR A 201 0.98 7.29 -13.38
N GLY A 202 0.54 6.03 -13.51
CA GLY A 202 1.11 4.88 -12.83
C GLY A 202 2.63 4.76 -13.02
N LYS A 203 3.06 4.81 -14.27
CA LYS A 203 4.48 4.75 -14.65
C LYS A 203 5.28 5.94 -14.10
N LYS A 204 4.80 7.17 -14.30
CA LYS A 204 5.45 8.40 -13.81
C LYS A 204 5.69 8.34 -12.29
N TRP A 205 4.68 7.93 -11.51
CA TRP A 205 4.78 7.89 -10.05
C TRP A 205 5.71 6.77 -9.58
N ALA A 206 5.63 5.58 -10.19
CA ALA A 206 6.54 4.48 -9.88
C ALA A 206 8.01 4.83 -10.16
N GLU A 207 8.29 5.46 -11.32
CA GLU A 207 9.63 5.95 -11.67
C GLU A 207 10.15 6.94 -10.63
N GLU A 208 9.32 7.88 -10.18
CA GLU A 208 9.68 8.87 -9.18
C GLU A 208 9.98 8.24 -7.81
N ILE A 209 9.19 7.26 -7.36
CA ILE A 209 9.44 6.54 -6.10
C ILE A 209 10.76 5.76 -6.18
N VAL A 210 10.98 5.02 -7.27
CA VAL A 210 12.21 4.27 -7.49
C VAL A 210 13.42 5.20 -7.53
N ARG A 211 13.31 6.36 -8.19
CA ARG A 211 14.37 7.37 -8.22
C ARG A 211 14.72 7.87 -6.82
N ARG A 212 13.73 8.17 -5.98
CA ARG A 212 13.93 8.59 -4.58
C ARG A 212 14.63 7.50 -3.76
N ARG A 213 14.16 6.26 -3.87
CA ARG A 213 14.76 5.10 -3.20
C ARG A 213 16.22 4.91 -3.58
N ILE A 214 16.54 4.92 -4.88
CA ILE A 214 17.92 4.78 -5.36
C ILE A 214 18.83 5.89 -4.81
N ALA A 215 18.33 7.14 -4.74
CA ALA A 215 19.11 8.24 -4.18
C ALA A 215 19.46 8.01 -2.69
N VAL A 216 18.51 7.52 -1.89
CA VAL A 216 18.75 7.18 -0.48
C VAL A 216 19.73 6.02 -0.35
N LEU A 217 19.55 4.95 -1.13
CA LEU A 217 20.46 3.79 -1.10
C LEU A 217 21.89 4.17 -1.48
N LYS A 218 22.07 5.00 -2.51
CA LYS A 218 23.40 5.53 -2.89
C LYS A 218 24.04 6.34 -1.77
N LYS A 219 23.27 7.22 -1.12
CA LYS A 219 23.74 8.02 0.02
C LYS A 219 24.15 7.14 1.19
N ARG A 220 23.34 6.13 1.55
CA ARG A 220 23.64 5.15 2.60
C ARG A 220 24.92 4.35 2.29
N ALA A 221 25.07 3.91 1.03
CA ALA A 221 26.27 3.19 0.60
C ALA A 221 27.54 4.05 0.68
N GLN A 222 27.45 5.33 0.33
CA GLN A 222 28.56 6.27 0.44
C GLN A 222 28.98 6.48 1.90
N LEU A 223 28.02 6.74 2.80
CA LEU A 223 28.30 6.91 4.23
C LEU A 223 28.90 5.65 4.86
N LYS A 224 28.45 4.45 4.48
CA LYS A 224 29.04 3.18 4.94
C LYS A 224 30.50 3.03 4.49
N LYS A 225 30.82 3.40 3.25
CA LYS A 225 32.21 3.38 2.75
C LYS A 225 33.10 4.37 3.48
N GLU A 226 32.60 5.58 3.77
CA GLU A 226 33.33 6.60 4.53
C GLU A 226 33.60 6.15 5.97
N ALA A 227 32.63 5.52 6.62
CA ALA A 227 32.80 4.98 7.97
C ALA A 227 33.84 3.84 8.03
N LEU A 228 33.81 2.91 7.06
CA LEU A 228 34.79 1.82 6.96
C LEU A 228 36.21 2.35 6.74
N ASN A 229 36.38 3.31 5.83
CA ASN A 229 37.68 3.93 5.56
C ASN A 229 38.22 4.73 6.76
N GLY A 230 37.34 5.33 7.57
CA GLY A 230 37.73 6.03 8.79
C GLY A 230 38.20 5.07 9.90
N GLN A 231 37.56 3.91 10.03
CA GLN A 231 37.94 2.88 11.00
C GLN A 231 39.29 2.22 10.66
N GLU A 232 39.58 1.97 9.37
CA GLU A 232 40.89 1.46 8.94
C GLU A 232 42.03 2.47 9.18
N GLN A 233 41.74 3.77 9.17
CA GLN A 233 42.73 4.82 9.48
C GLN A 233 43.00 4.93 10.99
N GLU A 234 42.01 4.69 11.86
CA GLU A 234 42.19 4.67 13.32
C GLU A 234 42.89 3.38 13.81
N GLU A 235 42.57 2.20 13.25
CA GLU A 235 43.26 0.94 13.61
C GLU A 235 44.72 0.89 13.10
N GLY A 236 45.05 1.66 12.06
CA GLY A 236 46.42 1.82 11.55
C GLY A 236 47.32 2.72 12.40
N GLN A 237 46.78 3.42 13.40
CA GLN A 237 47.50 4.28 14.34
C GLN A 237 47.55 3.66 15.74
N ILE A 238 48.12 2.46 15.87
CA ILE A 238 48.68 2.03 17.16
C ILE A 238 49.96 2.85 17.38
N PRO A 239 50.07 3.72 18.41
CA PRO A 239 51.30 4.45 18.67
C PRO A 239 52.43 3.45 18.95
N GLN A 240 53.56 3.58 18.24
CA GLN A 240 54.78 2.78 18.47
C GLN A 240 55.42 3.00 19.86
N ASP A 241 54.79 3.77 20.75
CA ASP A 241 55.33 4.11 22.08
C ASP A 241 54.98 3.09 23.20
N GLU A 242 54.11 2.09 22.98
CA GLU A 242 53.84 1.08 24.02
C GLU A 242 54.77 -0.15 23.99
N MET A 243 55.58 -0.35 22.94
CA MET A 243 56.60 -1.41 22.97
C MET A 243 57.89 -1.02 23.72
N ALA A 244 58.15 0.28 23.93
CA ALA A 244 59.34 0.74 24.67
C ALA A 244 59.15 0.73 26.20
N SER A 245 57.91 0.65 26.69
CA SER A 245 57.55 0.61 28.11
C SER A 245 57.69 -0.79 28.73
N SER A 246 57.35 -1.85 28.00
CA SER A 246 57.46 -3.24 28.48
C SER A 246 58.90 -3.76 28.54
N ALA A 247 59.83 -3.25 27.71
CA ALA A 247 61.23 -3.66 27.74
C ALA A 247 62.05 -3.02 28.88
N LYS A 248 61.56 -1.92 29.48
CA LYS A 248 62.21 -1.27 30.64
C LYS A 248 61.79 -1.86 31.99
N ARG A 249 60.60 -2.48 32.09
CA ARG A 249 60.14 -3.14 33.34
C ARG A 249 60.80 -4.48 33.64
N LEU A 250 61.38 -5.16 32.64
CA LEU A 250 62.05 -6.46 32.84
C LEU A 250 63.55 -6.35 33.17
N ARG A 251 64.13 -5.15 33.22
CA ARG A 251 65.54 -4.93 33.59
C ARG A 251 65.76 -4.40 35.01
N SER A 252 64.71 -4.06 35.76
CA SER A 252 64.82 -3.53 37.12
C SER A 252 64.54 -4.55 38.23
N GLU A 253 64.39 -5.84 37.91
CA GLU A 253 64.13 -6.91 38.90
C GLU A 253 65.28 -7.93 39.01
N LYS A 254 66.51 -7.57 38.60
CA LYS A 254 67.69 -8.44 38.69
C LYS A 254 68.93 -7.82 39.36
N GLU A 255 68.74 -6.78 40.15
CA GLU A 255 69.71 -6.33 41.16
C GLU A 255 69.09 -6.44 42.55
#